data_AF-A0A8T4Z2L4-F1
#
_entry.id   AF-A0A8T4Z2L4-F1
#
_cell.length_a   1.000
_cell.length_b   1.000
_cell.length_c   1.000
_cell.angle_alpha   90.00
_cell.angle_beta   90.00
_cell.angle_gamma   90.00
#
_symmetry.space_group_name_H-M   'P 1'
#
loop_
_entity.id
_entity.type
_entity.pdbx_description
1 polymer ?
#
loop_
_entity_poly.entity_id
_entity_poly.type
_entity_poly.pdbx_seq_one_letter_code
_entity_poly.pdbx_strand_id
1 'polypeptide(L)' 'MMGYRGYGYGYGFNWLGALVQIILVIIFLALIAFGIYYLVSSGKPAPGGRSLEILKERYAKGEISKEEYDRMKQDLS' A
#
# COMPACT_ATOMS: atom_id res chain seq x y z
N MET A 1 21.28 9.98 -47.60
CA MET A 1 19.89 9.52 -47.81
C MET A 1 19.86 8.01 -47.66
N MET A 2 19.36 7.48 -46.54
CA MET A 2 18.97 6.07 -46.31
C MET A 2 18.25 6.11 -44.95
N GLY A 3 16.96 6.42 -44.89
CA GLY A 3 15.91 5.50 -45.27
C GLY A 3 15.52 4.71 -44.02
N TYR A 4 14.83 5.38 -43.09
CA TYR A 4 14.27 4.78 -41.88
C TYR A 4 13.41 3.58 -42.32
N ARG A 5 13.95 2.37 -42.13
CA ARG A 5 13.24 1.12 -42.40
C ARG A 5 11.98 1.14 -41.54
N GLY A 6 10.85 1.24 -42.21
CA GLY A 6 9.54 1.34 -41.61
C GLY A 6 9.34 0.21 -40.60
N TYR A 7 9.01 0.61 -39.38
CA TYR A 7 8.34 -0.22 -38.40
C TYR A 7 6.93 -0.51 -38.92
N GLY A 8 6.85 -1.37 -39.95
CA GLY A 8 5.61 -1.98 -40.40
C GLY A 8 5.19 -3.05 -39.39
N TYR A 9 4.82 -2.63 -38.18
CA TYR A 9 4.00 -3.48 -37.32
C TYR A 9 2.56 -3.38 -37.84
N GLY A 10 2.21 -4.39 -38.64
CA GLY A 10 0.97 -4.47 -39.39
C GLY A 10 -0.25 -4.13 -38.55
N TYR A 11 -1.00 -3.12 -38.99
CA TYR A 11 -2.25 -2.64 -38.41
C TYR A 11 -3.46 -3.60 -38.57
N GLY A 12 -3.22 -4.90 -38.80
CA GLY A 12 -4.22 -5.82 -39.36
C GLY A 12 -4.71 -6.96 -38.46
N PHE A 13 -4.08 -7.23 -37.31
CA PHE A 13 -4.46 -8.32 -36.39
C PHE A 13 -4.56 -7.85 -34.93
N ASN A 14 -4.80 -6.55 -34.73
CA ASN A 14 -4.33 -5.85 -33.53
C ASN A 14 -5.36 -5.63 -32.43
N TRP A 15 -6.63 -5.98 -32.61
CA TRP A 15 -7.64 -5.70 -31.59
C TRP A 15 -7.58 -6.67 -30.41
N LEU A 16 -7.37 -7.97 -30.66
CA LEU A 16 -7.14 -8.99 -29.64
C LEU A 16 -5.80 -8.76 -28.92
N GLY A 17 -4.74 -8.42 -29.66
CA GLY A 17 -3.45 -8.06 -29.08
C GLY A 17 -3.52 -6.81 -28.19
N ALA A 18 -4.21 -5.77 -28.65
CA ALA A 18 -4.45 -4.56 -27.87
C ALA A 18 -5.29 -4.84 -26.61
N LEU A 19 -6.31 -5.69 -26.72
CA LEU A 19 -7.15 -6.08 -25.58
C LEU A 19 -6.32 -6.81 -24.51
N VAL A 20 -5.52 -7.79 -24.91
CA VAL A 20 -4.64 -8.53 -23.99
C VAL A 20 -3.63 -7.59 -23.33
N GLN A 21 -3.04 -6.66 -24.09
CA GLN A 21 -2.12 -5.67 -23.56
C GLN A 21 -2.79 -4.75 -22.52
N ILE A 22 -4.01 -4.28 -22.79
CA ILE A 22 -4.78 -3.46 -21.84
C ILE A 22 -5.07 -4.24 -20.56
N ILE A 23 -5.50 -5.50 -20.66
CA ILE A 23 -5.75 -6.36 -19.50
C ILE A 23 -4.48 -6.53 -18.66
N LEU A 24 -3.34 -6.79 -19.30
CA LEU A 24 -2.05 -6.93 -18.60
C LEU A 24 -1.64 -5.66 -17.85
N VAL A 25 -1.85 -4.48 -18.47
CA VAL A 25 -1.58 -3.19 -17.81
C VAL A 25 -2.47 -3.00 -16.60
N ILE A 26 -3.76 -3.31 -16.70
CA ILE A 26 -4.70 -3.21 -15.58
C ILE A 26 -4.28 -4.13 -14.43
N ILE A 27 -3.92 -5.39 -14.74
CA ILE A 27 -3.45 -6.36 -13.73
C ILE A 27 -2.17 -5.85 -13.06
N PHE A 28 -1.23 -5.33 -13.83
CA PHE A 28 0.02 -4.79 -13.29
C PHE A 28 -0.22 -3.61 -12.35
N LEU A 29 -1.08 -2.67 -12.74
CA LEU A 29 -1.47 -1.54 -11.88
C LEU A 29 -2.21 -2.01 -10.63
N ALA A 30 -3.08 -3.00 -10.73
CA ALA A 30 -3.78 -3.58 -9.59
C ALA A 30 -2.81 -4.25 -8.61
N LEU A 31 -1.80 -4.98 -9.10
CA LEU A 31 -0.75 -5.58 -8.26
C LEU A 31 0.08 -4.52 -7.53
N ILE A 32 0.45 -3.43 -8.21
CA ILE A 32 1.15 -2.31 -7.57
C ILE A 32 0.27 -1.66 -6.50
N ALA A 33 -0.99 -1.36 -6.82
CA ALA A 33 -1.92 -0.75 -5.89
C ALA A 33 -2.15 -1.64 -4.66
N PHE A 34 -2.27 -2.96 -4.87
CA PHE A 34 -2.39 -3.93 -3.78
C PHE A 34 -1.11 -4.02 -2.96
N GLY A 35 0.07 -4.06 -3.59
CA GLY A 35 1.35 -4.05 -2.89
C GLY A 35 1.53 -2.80 -2.02
N ILE A 36 1.19 -1.62 -2.55
CA ILE A 36 1.19 -0.36 -1.80
C ILE A 36 0.15 -0.40 -0.68
N TYR A 37 -1.07 -0.87 -0.95
CA TYR A 37 -2.11 -1.00 0.07
C TYR A 37 -1.66 -1.88 1.22
N TYR A 38 -1.04 -3.03 0.95
CA TYR A 38 -0.51 -3.91 2.00
C TYR A 38 0.63 -3.26 2.75
N LEU A 39 1.59 -2.64 2.06
CA LEU A 39 2.72 -1.98 2.72
C LEU A 39 2.29 -0.81 3.61
N VAL A 40 1.32 -0.01 3.14
CA VAL A 40 0.76 1.11 3.91
C VAL A 40 -0.19 0.63 5.00
N SER A 41 -0.91 -0.48 4.79
CA SER A 41 -1.78 -1.09 5.80
C SER A 41 -0.98 -1.76 6.91
N SER A 42 0.17 -2.37 6.60
CA SER A 42 1.12 -2.88 7.59
C SER A 42 1.75 -1.80 8.47
N GLY A 43 1.76 -0.54 8.01
CA GLY A 43 2.21 0.63 8.77
C GLY A 43 1.11 1.37 9.52
N LYS A 44 -0.15 0.94 9.42
CA LYS A 44 -1.24 1.46 10.24
C LYS A 44 -1.44 0.50 11.41
N PRO A 45 -1.11 0.89 12.65
CA PRO A 45 -1.58 0.14 13.79
C PRO A 45 -3.10 0.02 13.62
N ALA A 46 -3.63 -1.20 13.76
CA ALA A 46 -5.07 -1.41 13.86
C ALA A 46 -5.66 -0.34 14.80
N PRO A 47 -6.92 0.09 14.64
CA PRO A 47 -7.50 1.16 15.46
C PRO A 47 -7.27 1.01 16.99
N GLY A 48 -7.08 -0.22 17.49
CA GLY A 48 -6.69 -0.48 18.89
C GLY A 48 -5.20 -0.35 19.23
N GLY A 49 -4.29 -0.48 18.27
CA GLY A 49 -2.83 -0.38 18.49
C GLY A 49 -2.33 1.05 18.67
N ARG A 50 -2.98 2.03 18.02
CA ARG A 50 -2.56 3.44 18.09
C ARG A 50 -2.73 4.03 19.49
N SER A 51 -3.80 3.63 20.19
CA SER A 51 -4.10 4.04 21.56
C SER A 51 -3.02 3.56 22.52
N LEU A 52 -2.62 2.28 22.41
CA LEU A 52 -1.56 1.68 23.22
C LEU A 52 -0.19 2.29 22.92
N GLU A 53 0.08 2.62 21.65
CA GLU A 53 1.33 3.24 21.23
C GLU A 53 1.48 4.67 21.79
N ILE A 54 0.39 5.46 21.76
CA ILE A 54 0.32 6.79 22.39
C ILE A 54 0.51 6.67 23.91
N LEU A 55 -0.13 5.69 24.55
CA LEU A 55 0.02 5.42 25.99
C LEU A 55 1.47 5.10 26.37
N LYS A 56 2.12 4.25 25.57
CA LYS A 56 3.52 3.89 25.78
C LYS A 56 4.46 5.09 25.60
N GLU A 57 4.18 5.96 24.63
CA GLU A 57 4.94 7.19 24.41
C GLU A 57 4.84 8.15 25.61
N ARG A 58 3.64 8.35 26.17
CA ARG A 58 3.42 9.22 27.34
C ARG A 58 4.07 8.67 28.61
N TYR A 59 4.01 7.35 28.81
CA TYR A 59 4.72 6.69 29.89
C TYR A 59 6.24 6.86 29.77
N ALA A 60 6.79 6.70 28.56
CA ALA A 60 8.22 6.90 28.29
C ALA A 60 8.66 8.36 28.49
N LYS A 61 7.77 9.33 28.21
CA LYS A 61 7.98 10.76 28.51
C LYS A 61 7.82 11.10 29.99
N GLY A 62 7.31 10.18 30.81
CA GLY A 62 7.02 10.41 32.23
C GLY A 62 5.80 11.30 32.47
N GLU A 63 4.95 11.49 31.45
CA GLU A 63 3.72 12.29 31.55
C GLU A 63 2.60 11.56 32.32
N ILE A 64 2.70 10.23 32.44
CA ILE A 64 1.76 9.38 33.17
C ILE A 64 2.53 8.41 34.07
N SER A 65 1.93 8.06 35.21
CA SER A 65 2.52 7.08 36.14
C SER A 65 2.33 5.64 35.64
N LYS A 66 3.05 4.70 36.24
CA LYS A 66 2.89 3.26 35.92
C LYS A 66 1.48 2.76 36.24
N GLU A 67 0.89 3.25 37.33
CA GLU A 67 -0.47 2.89 37.74
C GLU A 67 -1.51 3.39 36.74
N GLU A 68 -1.34 4.60 36.20
CA GLU A 68 -2.20 5.16 35.16
C GLU A 68 -2.07 4.41 33.83
N TYR A 69 -0.85 4.06 33.45
CA TYR A 69 -0.58 3.24 32.25
C TYR A 69 -1.25 1.87 32.34
N ASP A 70 -1.11 1.16 33.48
CA ASP A 70 -1.67 -0.18 33.64
C ASP A 70 -3.21 -0.17 33.64
N ARG A 71 -3.86 0.86 34.21
CA ARG A 71 -5.33 1.01 34.15
C ARG A 71 -5.82 1.23 32.73
N MET A 72 -5.23 2.18 32.00
CA MET A 72 -5.66 2.48 30.63
C MET A 72 -5.36 1.34 29.65
N LYS A 73 -4.29 0.59 29.89
CA LYS A 73 -3.97 -0.62 29.13
C LYS A 73 -5.03 -1.71 29.31
N GLN A 74 -5.58 -1.88 30.51
CA GLN A 74 -6.67 -2.83 30.77
C GLN A 74 -7.98 -2.39 30.10
N ASP A 75 -8.28 -1.09 30.09
CA ASP A 75 -9.48 -0.55 29.45
C ASP A 75 -9.45 -0.61 27.91
N LEU A 76 -8.26 -0.64 27.31
CA LEU A 76 -8.05 -0.68 25.86
C LEU A 76 -7.82 -2.08 25.28
N SER A 77 -7.77 -3.11 26.14
CA SER A 77 -7.54 -4.50 25.74
C SER A 77 -8.81 -5.26 25.39
#